data_AF-A0A7S1BJS1-F1
#
_entry.id   AF-A0A7S1BJS1-F1
#
_cell.length_a   1.000
_cell.length_b   1.000
_cell.length_c   1.000
_cell.angle_alpha   90.00
_cell.angle_beta   90.00
_cell.angle_gamma   90.00
#
_symmetry.space_group_name_H-M   'P 1'
#
loop_
_entity.id
_entity.type
_entity.pdbx_description
1 polymer ?
#
loop_
_entity_poly.entity_id
_entity_poly.type
_entity_poly.pdbx_seq_one_letter_code
_entity_poly.pdbx_strand_id
1 'polypeptide(L)'
;SARALEVTFFDPISDGGDVVTQYKVEWDEAPGFGSSTRGAYTKVLANPGMGCRPCSYVILGLQQGTDYCVRVYAYNSFGYSKEAGVASPQCESPKTQPG
;
A
#
# COMPACT_ATOMS: atom_id res chain seq x y z
N SER A 1 -1.82 4.85 -22.29
CA SER A 1 -0.70 4.81 -21.33
C SER A 1 -1.31 4.80 -19.94
N ALA A 2 -1.05 3.79 -19.11
CA ALA A 2 -1.47 3.84 -17.71
C ALA A 2 -0.34 4.35 -16.85
N ARG A 3 -0.69 5.20 -15.88
CA ARG A 3 0.20 5.83 -14.90
C ARG A 3 -0.31 5.56 -13.49
N ALA A 4 -0.90 4.39 -13.29
CA ALA A 4 -1.58 4.02 -12.06
C ALA A 4 -1.42 2.54 -11.75
N LEU A 5 -1.48 2.21 -10.46
CA LEU A 5 -1.56 0.84 -9.94
C LEU A 5 -2.71 0.76 -8.94
N GLU A 6 -3.60 -0.21 -9.13
CA GLU A 6 -4.57 -0.59 -8.11
C GLU A 6 -3.92 -1.60 -7.17
N VAL A 7 -3.98 -1.32 -5.87
CA VAL A 7 -3.42 -2.15 -4.82
C VAL A 7 -4.55 -2.60 -3.93
N THR A 8 -4.67 -3.91 -3.76
CA THR A 8 -5.62 -4.52 -2.83
C THR A 8 -4.91 -5.01 -1.58
N PHE A 9 -5.55 -4.85 -0.43
CA PHE A 9 -5.02 -5.28 0.87
C PHE A 9 -6.16 -5.64 1.81
N PHE A 10 -5.81 -6.32 2.91
CA PHE A 10 -6.76 -6.81 3.91
C PHE A 10 -6.36 -6.28 5.29
N ASP A 11 -7.28 -6.42 6.23
CA ASP A 11 -6.93 -6.35 7.65
C ASP A 11 -5.80 -7.33 8.01
N PRO A 12 -4.94 -6.97 8.97
CA PRO A 12 -3.99 -7.92 9.52
C PRO A 12 -4.74 -9.09 10.18
N ILE A 13 -4.14 -10.28 10.18
CA ILE A 13 -4.72 -11.48 10.80
C ILE A 13 -5.01 -11.25 12.29
N SER A 14 -4.20 -10.42 12.94
CA SER A 14 -4.40 -9.94 14.30
C SER A 14 -4.11 -8.44 14.35
N ASP A 15 -5.00 -7.70 14.97
CA ASP A 15 -4.87 -6.27 15.25
C ASP A 15 -4.29 -6.02 16.66
N GLY A 16 -3.89 -7.07 17.39
CA GLY A 16 -3.40 -6.92 18.76
C GLY A 16 -4.48 -6.54 19.78
N GLY A 17 -5.76 -6.69 19.43
CA GLY A 17 -6.90 -6.46 20.31
C GLY A 17 -7.47 -5.04 20.26
N ASP A 18 -7.09 -4.22 19.27
CA ASP A 18 -7.66 -2.89 19.07
C ASP A 18 -7.88 -2.58 17.59
N VAL A 19 -8.96 -1.84 17.33
CA VAL A 19 -9.50 -1.62 15.99
C VAL A 19 -8.51 -0.88 15.09
N VAL A 20 -8.34 -1.40 13.86
CA VAL A 20 -7.56 -0.71 12.83
C VAL A 20 -8.29 0.55 12.39
N THR A 21 -7.62 1.69 12.54
CA THR A 21 -8.18 3.01 12.22
C THR A 21 -7.58 3.69 11.00
N GLN A 22 -6.41 3.23 10.53
CA GLN A 22 -5.75 3.77 9.34
C GLN A 22 -4.91 2.71 8.64
N TYR A 23 -4.63 2.94 7.36
CA TYR A 23 -3.58 2.23 6.63
C TYR A 23 -2.59 3.22 6.04
N LYS A 24 -1.31 2.90 6.12
CA LYS A 24 -0.25 3.61 5.40
C LYS A 24 0.21 2.75 4.22
N VAL A 25 -0.09 3.22 3.01
CA VAL A 25 0.38 2.65 1.75
C VAL A 25 1.71 3.32 1.41
N GLU A 26 2.75 2.52 1.20
CA GLU A 26 4.04 3.00 0.73
C GLU A 26 4.39 2.35 -0.61
N TRP A 27 5.00 3.11 -1.52
CA TRP A 27 5.51 2.59 -2.78
C TRP A 27 6.90 3.13 -3.11
N ASP A 28 7.72 2.30 -3.75
CA ASP A 28 9.10 2.62 -4.14
C ASP A 28 9.46 1.84 -5.40
N GLU A 29 10.39 2.39 -6.19
CA GLU A 29 10.97 1.72 -7.37
C GLU A 29 11.97 0.63 -6.95
N ALA A 30 12.55 0.75 -5.75
CA ALA A 30 13.39 -0.29 -5.16
C ALA A 30 12.55 -1.26 -4.31
N PRO A 31 12.66 -2.59 -4.52
CA PRO A 31 11.97 -3.58 -3.69
C PRO A 31 12.32 -3.50 -2.18
N GLY A 32 13.50 -2.98 -1.85
CA GLY A 32 13.93 -2.74 -0.48
C GLY A 32 13.39 -1.45 0.16
N PHE A 33 12.57 -0.67 -0.55
CA PHE A 33 12.05 0.64 -0.10
C PHE A 33 13.18 1.60 0.31
N GLY A 34 14.23 1.62 -0.50
CA GLY A 34 15.49 2.30 -0.22
C GLY A 34 16.09 3.08 -1.39
N SER A 35 15.31 3.45 -2.43
CA SER A 35 15.87 4.09 -3.64
C SER A 35 16.51 5.48 -3.42
N SER A 36 16.34 6.08 -2.23
CA SER A 36 17.08 7.22 -1.66
C SER A 36 16.77 8.66 -2.18
N THR A 37 17.20 9.63 -1.36
CA THR A 37 16.85 11.08 -1.22
C THR A 37 15.47 11.47 -0.68
N ARG A 38 14.38 10.80 -1.02
CA ARG A 38 13.03 11.09 -0.44
C ARG A 38 12.42 9.97 0.41
N GLY A 39 13.02 8.77 0.37
CA GLY A 39 12.40 7.56 0.91
C GLY A 39 11.24 7.07 0.05
N ALA A 40 10.58 6.00 0.47
CA ALA A 40 9.36 5.53 -0.18
C ALA A 40 8.29 6.62 -0.16
N TYR A 41 7.54 6.73 -1.25
CA TYR A 41 6.35 7.57 -1.29
C TYR A 41 5.29 6.98 -0.34
N THR A 42 4.45 7.83 0.26
CA THR A 42 3.48 7.38 1.27
C THR A 42 2.12 8.04 1.12
N LYS A 43 1.07 7.29 1.45
CA LYS A 43 -0.31 7.75 1.58
C LYS A 43 -0.94 7.13 2.82
N VAL A 44 -1.54 7.95 3.67
CA VAL A 44 -2.40 7.48 4.78
C VAL A 44 -3.86 7.48 4.34
N LEU A 45 -4.53 6.36 4.59
CA LEU A 45 -5.94 6.11 4.35
C LEU A 45 -6.64 5.97 5.69
N ALA A 46 -7.73 6.72 5.90
CA ALA A 46 -8.55 6.54 7.08
C ALA A 46 -9.42 5.27 6.96
N ASN A 47 -9.56 4.54 8.06
CA ASN A 47 -10.50 3.44 8.21
C ASN A 47 -11.27 3.69 9.51
N PRO A 48 -12.53 4.16 9.52
CA PRO A 48 -13.23 4.49 10.77
C PRO A 48 -13.72 3.22 11.51
N GLY A 49 -12.91 2.16 11.55
CA GLY A 49 -13.19 0.89 12.20
C GLY A 49 -14.15 -0.01 11.44
N MET A 50 -14.27 0.14 10.12
CA MET A 50 -15.21 -0.66 9.32
C MET A 50 -14.64 -2.03 8.93
N GLY A 51 -13.38 -2.31 9.28
CA GLY A 51 -12.63 -3.45 8.76
C GLY A 51 -12.31 -3.31 7.27
N CYS A 52 -11.55 -4.27 6.75
CA CYS A 52 -10.99 -4.23 5.41
C CYS A 52 -10.92 -5.62 4.78
N ARG A 53 -11.87 -5.94 3.89
CA ARG A 53 -12.05 -7.30 3.34
C ARG A 53 -12.65 -7.33 1.93
N PRO A 54 -11.85 -7.25 0.85
CA PRO A 54 -10.60 -6.49 0.73
C PRO A 54 -10.88 -4.97 0.69
N CYS A 55 -9.84 -4.15 0.88
CA CYS A 55 -9.83 -2.76 0.44
C CYS A 55 -8.98 -2.62 -0.82
N SER A 56 -9.24 -1.58 -1.60
CA SER A 56 -8.35 -1.17 -2.68
C SER A 56 -7.99 0.30 -2.62
N TYR A 57 -6.81 0.62 -3.16
CA TYR A 57 -6.34 1.99 -3.35
C TYR A 57 -5.64 2.10 -4.70
N VAL A 58 -5.94 3.18 -5.43
CA VAL A 58 -5.30 3.47 -6.71
C VAL A 58 -4.19 4.50 -6.50
N ILE A 59 -2.95 4.07 -6.71
CA ILE A 59 -1.78 4.95 -6.78
C ILE A 59 -1.79 5.61 -8.15
N LEU A 60 -1.72 6.93 -8.21
CA LEU A 60 -1.74 7.72 -9.45
C LEU A 60 -0.40 8.42 -9.69
N GLY A 61 -0.17 8.85 -10.93
CA GLY A 61 1.00 9.66 -11.30
C GLY A 61 2.31 8.88 -11.41
N LEU A 62 2.23 7.56 -11.58
CA LEU A 62 3.39 6.69 -11.71
C LEU A 62 4.02 6.77 -13.10
N GLN A 63 5.33 6.54 -13.17
CA GLN A 63 6.04 6.45 -14.44
C GLN A 63 5.67 5.13 -15.16
N GLN A 64 5.27 5.24 -16.43
CA GLN A 64 4.91 4.06 -17.22
C GLN A 64 6.14 3.17 -17.45
N GLY A 65 5.97 1.85 -17.27
CA GLY A 65 7.03 0.87 -17.48
C GLY A 65 8.10 0.83 -16.39
N THR A 66 7.95 1.61 -15.33
CA THR A 66 8.78 1.52 -14.12
C THR A 66 8.10 0.57 -13.13
N ASP A 67 8.83 -0.43 -12.65
CA ASP A 67 8.34 -1.30 -11.59
C ASP A 67 8.25 -0.53 -10.28
N TYR A 68 7.09 -0.62 -9.61
CA TYR A 68 6.89 -0.11 -8.27
C TYR A 68 6.51 -1.26 -7.35
N CYS A 69 7.19 -1.35 -6.21
CA CYS A 69 6.82 -2.23 -5.11
C CYS A 69 5.98 -1.47 -4.09
N VAL A 70 4.93 -2.12 -3.58
CA VAL A 70 3.97 -1.54 -2.65
C VAL A 70 3.91 -2.35 -1.37
N ARG A 71 3.83 -1.67 -0.23
CA ARG A 71 3.60 -2.28 1.08
C ARG A 71 2.60 -1.48 1.88
N VAL A 72 1.84 -2.15 2.73
CA VAL A 72 0.76 -1.52 3.51
C VAL A 72 0.95 -1.82 4.99
N TYR A 73 0.82 -0.81 5.84
CA TYR A 73 0.89 -0.93 7.30
C TYR A 73 -0.44 -0.55 7.92
N ALA A 74 -0.95 -1.37 8.83
CA ALA A 74 -2.16 -1.05 9.59
C ALA A 74 -1.80 -0.19 10.81
N TYR A 75 -2.71 0.67 11.26
CA TYR A 75 -2.56 1.52 12.43
C TYR A 75 -3.74 1.34 13.39
N ASN A 76 -3.45 1.22 14.69
CA ASN A 76 -4.43 1.33 15.77
C ASN A 76 -3.85 2.15 16.93
N SER A 77 -4.44 2.09 18.14
CA SER A 77 -3.93 2.87 19.28
C SER A 77 -2.48 2.53 19.69
N PHE A 78 -1.95 1.38 19.27
CA PHE A 78 -0.55 0.97 19.51
C PHE A 78 0.42 1.50 18.45
N GLY A 79 -0.08 2.17 17.41
CA GLY A 79 0.72 2.70 16.31
C GLY A 79 0.63 1.84 15.05
N TYR A 80 1.60 2.03 14.14
CA TYR A 80 1.70 1.24 12.92
C TYR A 80 2.25 -0.16 13.20
N SER A 81 1.79 -1.15 12.43
CA SER A 81 2.38 -2.49 12.41
C SER A 81 3.88 -2.43 12.09
N LYS A 82 4.67 -3.32 12.73
CA LYS A 82 6.12 -3.43 12.45
C LYS A 82 6.38 -4.06 11.09
N GLU A 83 5.58 -5.05 10.75
CA GLU A 83 5.62 -5.74 9.47
C GLU A 83 4.54 -5.18 8.54
N ALA A 84 4.83 -5.19 7.24
CA ALA A 84 3.82 -4.86 6.25
C ALA A 84 2.82 -6.01 6.11
N GLY A 85 1.55 -5.66 5.96
CA GLY A 85 0.52 -6.60 5.53
C GLY A 85 0.73 -7.04 4.08
N VAL A 86 0.00 -8.08 3.69
CA VAL A 86 0.01 -8.58 2.31
C VAL A 86 -0.77 -7.62 1.42
N ALA A 87 -0.11 -7.11 0.39
CA ALA A 87 -0.71 -6.30 -0.67
C ALA A 87 -0.57 -7.01 -2.03
N SER A 88 -1.57 -6.85 -2.89
CA SER A 88 -1.56 -7.40 -4.26
C SER A 88 -1.88 -6.30 -5.27
N PRO A 89 -1.00 -6.06 -6.27
CA PRO A 89 0.31 -6.69 -6.46
C PRO A 89 1.32 -6.20 -5.41
N GLN A 90 2.30 -7.05 -5.07
CA GLN A 90 3.43 -6.61 -4.23
C GLN A 90 4.39 -5.72 -5.03
N CYS A 91 4.63 -6.05 -6.30
CA CYS A 91 5.37 -5.21 -7.23
C CYS A 91 4.77 -5.33 -8.63
N GLU A 92 4.56 -4.21 -9.31
CA GLU A 92 4.06 -4.18 -10.67
C GLU A 92 4.50 -2.90 -11.40
N SER A 93 4.67 -3.01 -12.72
CA SER A 93 4.82 -1.87 -13.61
C SER A 93 3.44 -1.36 -14.05
N PRO A 94 3.15 -0.04 -13.97
CA PRO A 94 1.96 0.54 -14.59
C PRO A 94 1.92 0.20 -16.09
N LYS A 95 1.00 -0.69 -16.47
CA LYS A 95 0.76 -1.10 -17.86
C LYS A 95 -0.62 -0.61 -18.27
N THR A 96 -0.79 -0.34 -19.55
CA THR A 96 -2.15 -0.16 -20.09
C THR A 96 -2.95 -1.41 -19.75
N GLN A 97 -4.02 -1.25 -18.97
CA GLN A 97 -5.04 -2.29 -18.85
C GLN A 97 -5.43 -2.71 -20.27
N PRO A 98 -5.43 -4.01 -20.62
CA PRO A 98 -5.97 -4.43 -21.91
C PRO A 98 -7.42 -3.95 -21.94
N GLY A 99 -7.74 -3.12 -22.94
CA GLY A 99 -9.12 -2.75 -23.24
C GLY A 99 -9.92 -3.96 -23.73
#